data_AF-A0A0G1ERI8-F1
#
_entry.id   AF-A0A0G1ERI8-F1
#
_cell.length_a   1.000
_cell.length_b   1.000
_cell.length_c   1.000
_cell.angle_alpha   90.00
_cell.angle_beta   90.00
_cell.angle_gamma   90.00
#
_symmetry.space_group_name_H-M   'P 1'
#
loop_
_entity.id
_entity.type
_entity.pdbx_description
1 polymer ?
#
loop_
_entity_poly.entity_id
_entity_poly.type
_entity_poly.pdbx_seq_one_letter_code
_entity_poly.pdbx_strand_id
1 'polypeptide(L)'
;MQTITLGRDTRVYEKGRGSFLISTGTQLSEGSKVEVIKSDFLLYKNVPRKAIAYTWTAGQYRWILCEESGILFPNQLNLKKPLYSNLF
;
A
#
# COMPACT_ATOMS: atom_id res chain seq x y z
N MET A 1 11.67 6.42 4.67
CA MET A 1 11.17 5.03 4.76
C MET A 1 10.46 4.89 6.08
N GLN A 2 9.26 4.32 6.13
CA GLN A 2 8.42 4.29 7.34
C GLN A 2 8.08 2.84 7.70
N THR A 3 8.23 2.44 8.96
CA THR A 3 7.80 1.13 9.43
C THR A 3 6.38 1.22 10.00
N ILE A 4 5.54 0.25 9.67
CA ILE A 4 4.16 0.16 10.18
C ILE A 4 3.92 -1.21 10.79
N THR A 5 2.98 -1.28 11.72
CA THR A 5 2.54 -2.53 12.34
C THR A 5 1.16 -2.88 11.79
N LEU A 6 0.96 -4.13 11.37
CA LEU A 6 -0.32 -4.60 10.86
C LEU A 6 -1.31 -4.76 12.02
N GLY A 7 -2.51 -4.21 11.87
CA GLY A 7 -3.57 -4.33 12.87
C GLY A 7 -4.41 -5.60 12.72
N ARG A 8 -4.18 -6.38 11.65
CA ARG A 8 -4.88 -7.63 11.33
C ARG A 8 -4.01 -8.54 10.48
N ASP A 9 -4.40 -9.80 10.45
CA ASP A 9 -3.99 -10.76 9.44
C ASP A 9 -4.24 -10.23 8.02
N THR A 10 -3.17 -10.12 7.24
CA THR A 10 -3.15 -9.36 5.98
C THR A 10 -2.63 -10.22 4.83
N ARG A 11 -3.42 -10.33 3.77
CA ARG A 11 -3.00 -11.04 2.55
C ARG A 11 -1.91 -10.28 1.81
N VAL A 12 -0.95 -11.04 1.29
CA VAL A 12 0.18 -10.55 0.50
C VAL A 12 -0.11 -10.70 -0.98
N TYR A 13 0.30 -9.68 -1.73
CA TYR A 13 0.08 -9.56 -3.14
C TYR A 13 1.36 -9.21 -3.89
N GLU A 14 1.36 -9.48 -5.19
CA GLU A 14 2.34 -9.00 -6.14
C GLU A 14 1.68 -8.11 -7.19
N LYS A 15 2.46 -7.20 -7.79
CA LYS A 15 1.97 -6.35 -8.88
C LYS A 15 2.10 -7.10 -10.20
N GLY A 16 0.97 -7.50 -10.75
CA GLY A 16 0.86 -8.05 -12.10
C GLY A 16 0.92 -6.97 -13.19
N ARG A 17 0.79 -7.41 -14.45
CA ARG A 17 0.59 -6.51 -15.60
C ARG A 17 -0.62 -5.61 -15.36
N GLY A 18 -0.64 -4.41 -15.94
CA GLY A 18 -1.79 -3.49 -15.84
C GLY A 18 -2.11 -3.01 -14.42
N SER A 19 -1.16 -3.08 -13.48
CA SER A 19 -1.34 -2.68 -12.09
C SER A 19 -2.36 -3.50 -11.30
N PHE A 20 -2.62 -4.74 -11.71
CA PHE A 20 -3.42 -5.69 -10.93
C PHE A 20 -2.66 -6.24 -9.74
N LEU A 21 -3.34 -6.42 -8.61
CA LEU A 21 -2.85 -7.19 -7.48
C LEU A 21 -3.16 -8.67 -7.69
N ILE A 22 -2.11 -9.49 -7.71
CA ILE A 22 -2.19 -10.94 -7.78
C ILE A 22 -1.89 -11.48 -6.38
N SER A 23 -2.76 -12.32 -5.83
CA SER A 23 -2.51 -12.91 -4.52
C SER A 23 -1.37 -13.91 -4.60
N THR A 24 -0.43 -13.85 -3.65
CA THR A 24 0.69 -14.80 -3.59
C THR A 24 0.35 -16.08 -2.82
N GLY A 25 -0.86 -16.18 -2.26
CA GLY A 25 -1.23 -17.24 -1.30
C GLY A 25 -0.60 -17.07 0.08
N THR A 26 0.20 -16.01 0.29
CA THR A 26 0.87 -15.73 1.57
C THR A 26 0.07 -14.74 2.40
N GLN A 27 0.20 -14.83 3.71
CA GLN A 27 -0.43 -13.93 4.67
C GLN A 27 0.61 -13.49 5.70
N LEU A 28 0.56 -12.21 6.07
CA LEU A 28 1.26 -11.68 7.22
C LEU A 28 0.32 -11.69 8.41
N SER A 29 0.84 -12.09 9.57
CA SER A 29 0.08 -12.11 10.81
C SER A 29 -0.14 -10.70 11.36
N GLU A 30 -1.24 -10.53 12.10
CA GLU A 30 -1.43 -9.38 12.99
C GLU A 30 -0.17 -9.10 13.84
N GLY A 31 0.15 -7.82 14.03
CA GLY A 31 1.35 -7.40 14.78
C GLY A 31 2.65 -7.46 13.98
N SER A 32 2.65 -7.99 12.75
CA SER A 32 3.83 -7.97 11.88
C SER A 32 4.27 -6.53 11.60
N LYS A 33 5.58 -6.29 11.60
CA LYS A 33 6.16 -4.99 11.25
C LYS A 33 6.68 -5.04 9.82
N VAL A 34 6.27 -4.08 9.00
CA VAL A 34 6.70 -3.99 7.60
C VAL A 34 7.29 -2.62 7.30
N GLU A 35 8.37 -2.59 6.53
CA GLU A 35 9.00 -1.37 6.07
C GLU A 35 8.36 -0.90 4.76
N VAL A 36 7.66 0.22 4.82
CA VAL A 36 6.96 0.80 3.67
C VAL A 36 7.95 1.52 2.76
N ILE A 37 7.92 1.11 1.50
CA ILE A 37 8.69 1.70 0.41
C ILE A 37 7.87 2.80 -0.27
N LYS A 38 6.62 2.49 -0.64
CA LYS A 38 5.70 3.40 -1.32
C LYS A 38 4.23 2.97 -1.17
N SER A 39 3.31 3.88 -1.48
CA SER A 39 1.88 3.61 -1.63
C SER A 39 1.41 3.91 -3.04
N ASP A 40 0.42 3.17 -3.53
CA ASP A 40 -0.17 3.37 -4.87
C ASP A 40 -1.64 2.92 -4.88
N PHE A 41 -2.38 3.31 -5.91
CA PHE A 41 -3.70 2.74 -6.21
C PHE A 41 -3.54 1.60 -7.21
N LEU A 42 -3.86 0.38 -6.78
CA LEU A 42 -3.75 -0.83 -7.58
C LEU A 42 -5.10 -1.52 -7.71
N LEU A 43 -5.28 -2.27 -8.80
CA LEU A 43 -6.55 -2.93 -9.10
C LEU A 43 -6.65 -4.26 -8.33
N TYR A 44 -7.60 -4.35 -7.41
CA TYR A 44 -8.00 -5.61 -6.77
C TYR A 44 -9.42 -5.97 -7.23
N LYS A 45 -9.59 -7.11 -7.89
CA LYS A 45 -10.86 -7.53 -8.51
C LYS A 45 -11.48 -6.43 -9.40
N ASN A 46 -10.65 -5.79 -10.24
CA ASN A 46 -11.02 -4.65 -11.11
C ASN A 46 -11.45 -3.37 -10.38
N VAL A 47 -11.32 -3.31 -9.06
CA VAL A 47 -11.62 -2.10 -8.28
C VAL A 47 -10.30 -1.46 -7.84
N PRO A 48 -10.07 -0.16 -8.12
CA PRO A 48 -8.93 0.56 -7.58
C PRO A 48 -8.97 0.57 -6.04
N ARG A 49 -7.91 0.04 -5.41
CA ARG A 49 -7.75 -0.01 -3.96
C ARG A 49 -6.41 0.58 -3.58
N LYS A 50 -6.34 1.18 -2.40
CA LYS A 50 -5.08 1.70 -1.85
C LYS A 50 -4.22 0.54 -1.36
N ALA A 51 -3.02 0.44 -1.90
CA ALA A 51 -2.06 -0.60 -1.57
C ALA A 51 -0.72 0.01 -1.17
N ILE A 52 0.05 -0.73 -0.37
CA ILE A 52 1.40 -0.35 0.03
C ILE A 52 2.39 -1.42 -0.36
N ALA A 53 3.52 -0.97 -0.90
CA ALA A 53 4.68 -1.80 -1.14
C ALA A 53 5.55 -1.80 0.11
N TYR A 54 5.97 -2.99 0.53
CA TYR A 54 6.90 -3.19 1.63
C TYR A 54 8.04 -4.14 1.25
N THR A 55 9.17 -4.00 1.94
CA THR A 55 10.33 -4.88 1.75
C THR A 55 9.99 -6.30 2.18
N TRP A 56 10.17 -7.28 1.28
CA TRP A 56 9.88 -8.69 1.56
C TRP A 56 11.16 -9.50 1.79
N THR A 57 12.01 -9.56 0.78
CA THR A 57 13.34 -10.17 0.80
C THR A 57 14.33 -9.21 0.14
N ALA A 58 15.63 -9.44 0.29
CA ALA A 58 16.67 -8.54 -0.22
C ALA A 58 16.43 -8.17 -1.70
N GLY A 59 16.08 -6.90 -1.94
CA GLY A 59 15.81 -6.35 -3.28
C GLY A 59 14.41 -6.60 -3.85
N GLN A 60 13.53 -7.33 -3.15
CA GLN A 60 12.16 -7.58 -3.57
C GLN A 60 11.14 -6.91 -2.65
N TYR A 61 10.04 -6.46 -3.24
CA TYR A 61 8.91 -5.90 -2.51
C TYR A 61 7.61 -6.62 -2.84
N ARG A 62 6.72 -6.67 -1.85
CA ARG A 62 5.37 -7.19 -1.97
C ARG A 62 4.36 -6.11 -1.60
N TRP A 63 3.11 -6.36 -1.90
CA TRP A 63 2.01 -5.43 -1.68
C TRP A 63 1.04 -5.96 -0.66
N ILE A 64 0.47 -5.07 0.14
CA ILE A 64 -0.70 -5.35 0.97
C ILE A 64 -1.76 -4.27 0.76
N LEU A 65 -3.03 -4.65 0.91
CA LEU A 65 -4.15 -3.72 0.87
C LEU A 65 -4.27 -3.00 2.21
N CYS A 66 -4.44 -1.68 2.17
CA CYS A 66 -4.55 -0.87 3.38
C CYS A 66 -5.82 -1.21 4.18
N GLU A 67 -6.92 -1.47 3.46
CA GLU A 67 -8.23 -1.80 4.04
C GLU A 67 -8.20 -3.16 4.79
N GLU A 68 -7.46 -4.13 4.26
CA GLU A 68 -7.35 -5.47 4.88
C GLU A 68 -6.42 -5.46 6.10
N SER A 69 -5.41 -4.58 6.09
CA SER A 69 -4.34 -4.58 7.10
C SER A 69 -4.64 -3.83 8.39
N GLY A 70 -5.80 -3.17 8.48
CA GLY A 70 -6.15 -2.34 9.62
C GLY A 70 -5.24 -1.10 9.77
N ILE A 71 -4.47 -0.78 8.73
CA ILE A 71 -3.57 0.38 8.74
C ILE A 71 -4.41 1.61 8.46
N LEU A 72 -4.65 2.41 9.51
CA LEU A 72 -5.13 3.77 9.37
C LEU A 72 -4.03 4.58 8.70
N PHE A 73 -4.13 4.74 7.39
CA PHE A 73 -3.27 5.67 6.69
C PHE A 73 -3.49 7.07 7.27
N PRO A 74 -2.44 7.79 7.72
CA PRO A 74 -2.60 9.19 8.01
C PRO A 74 -3.07 9.85 6.70
N ASN A 75 -4.24 10.49 6.75
CA ASN A 75 -4.91 11.09 5.60
C ASN A 75 -4.20 12.38 5.11
N GLN A 76 -2.88 12.45 5.28
CA GLN A 76 -2.08 13.65 5.04
C GLN A 76 -0.73 13.27 4.43
N LEU A 77 -0.75 12.78 3.20
CA LEU A 77 0.13 13.42 2.24
C LEU A 77 -0.48 14.79 2.01
N ASN A 78 0.12 15.79 2.66
CA ASN A 78 -0.09 17.19 2.34
C ASN A 78 0.35 17.34 0.87
N LEU A 79 -0.55 17.00 -0.06
CA LEU A 79 -0.47 17.44 -1.44
C LEU A 79 -0.44 18.95 -1.30
N LYS A 80 0.75 19.54 -1.39
CA LYS A 80 0.89 20.97 -1.65
C LYS A 80 -0.15 21.27 -2.72
N LYS A 81 -1.18 22.03 -2.34
CA LYS A 81 -2.19 22.53 -3.27
C LYS A 81 -1.44 22.98 -4.52
N PRO A 82 -1.86 22.62 -5.75
CA PRO A 82 -1.38 23.37 -6.89
C PRO A 82 -1.74 24.83 -6.62
N LEU A 83 -0.73 25.71 -6.64
CA LEU A 83 -0.91 27.16 -6.67
C LEU A 83 -1.60 27.51 -7.98
N TYR A 84 -2.90 27.26 -8.08
CA TYR A 84 -3.77 28.01 -8.97
C TYR A 84 -4.44 29.09 -8.12
N SER A 85 -3.71 30.19 -7.99
CA SER A 85 -4.16 31.51 -7.54
C SER A 85 -3.17 32.48 -8.17
N ASN A 86 -3.51 33.42 -9.04
CA ASN A 86 -4.79 33.98 -9.44
C ASN A 86 -4.68 34.45 -10.89
N LEU A 87 -5.80 34.38 -11.61
CA LEU A 87 -6.13 35.35 -12.64
C LEU A 87 -6.07 36.75 -12.02
N PHE A 88 -5.16 37.59 -12.51
CA PHE A 88 -5.28 39.04 -12.57
C PHE A 88 -4.61 39.51 -13.87
#